data_AF-A0A1Y1LH91-F1
#
_entry.id   AF-A0A1Y1LH91-F1
#
_cell.length_a   1.000
_cell.length_b   1.000
_cell.length_c   1.000
_cell.angle_alpha   90.00
_cell.angle_beta   90.00
_cell.angle_gamma   90.00
#
_symmetry.space_group_name_H-M   'P 1'
#
loop_
_entity.id
_entity.type
_entity.pdbx_description
1 polymer ?
#
loop_
_entity_poly.entity_id
_entity_poly.type
_entity_poly.pdbx_seq_one_letter_code
_entity_poly.pdbx_strand_id
1 'polypeptide(L)'
;FVMLKTCLLLLLVKMSIQCEVPSFKNNIIVANGDTPTTISGCISPDTIGFTSIFRISAENQAIQDLNHGAVQGISSKFEIDFHNTSVEIIREGAFLDLPQLIRIYFMENELFW
;
A
#
# COMPACT_ATOMS: atom_id res chain seq x y z
N PHE A 1 -0.13 -36.14 -0.08
CA PHE A 1 0.48 -35.53 -1.27
C PHE A 1 -0.45 -34.58 -2.05
N VAL A 2 -1.78 -34.80 -2.10
CA VAL A 2 -2.71 -33.91 -2.81
C VAL A 2 -2.96 -32.58 -2.08
N MET A 3 -3.17 -32.60 -0.76
CA MET A 3 -3.41 -31.38 0.05
C MET A 3 -2.29 -30.34 0.00
N LEU A 4 -1.02 -30.77 -0.03
CA LEU A 4 0.12 -29.86 0.00
C LEU A 4 0.25 -29.06 -1.31
N LYS A 5 -0.06 -29.67 -2.46
CA LYS A 5 -0.07 -28.99 -3.77
C LYS A 5 -1.19 -27.96 -3.87
N THR A 6 -2.39 -28.30 -3.39
CA THR A 6 -3.54 -27.37 -3.43
C THR A 6 -3.31 -26.15 -2.53
N CYS A 7 -2.73 -26.35 -1.34
CA CYS A 7 -2.39 -25.25 -0.44
C CYS A 7 -1.32 -24.32 -1.05
N LEU A 8 -0.29 -24.91 -1.68
CA LEU A 8 0.76 -24.15 -2.35
C LEU A 8 0.22 -23.35 -3.55
N LEU A 9 -0.68 -23.93 -4.36
CA LEU A 9 -1.34 -23.21 -5.44
C LEU A 9 -2.20 -22.04 -4.93
N LEU A 10 -2.96 -22.23 -3.85
CA LEU A 10 -3.77 -21.16 -3.26
C LEU A 10 -2.90 -20.03 -2.69
N LEU A 11 -1.75 -20.35 -2.08
CA LEU A 11 -0.76 -19.39 -1.62
C LEU A 11 -0.17 -18.58 -2.79
N LEU A 12 0.22 -19.25 -3.87
CA LEU A 12 0.78 -18.61 -5.06
C LEU A 12 -0.23 -17.70 -5.76
N VAL A 13 -1.49 -18.15 -5.86
CA VAL A 13 -2.58 -17.35 -6.44
C VAL A 13 -2.89 -16.12 -5.57
N LYS A 14 -2.93 -16.28 -4.24
CA LYS A 14 -3.11 -15.15 -3.32
C LYS A 14 -2.02 -14.10 -3.47
N MET A 15 -0.75 -14.49 -3.59
CA MET A 15 0.35 -13.53 -3.77
C MET A 15 0.28 -12.78 -5.12
N SER A 16 -0.25 -13.41 -6.17
CA SER A 16 -0.30 -12.79 -7.52
C SER A 16 -1.40 -11.76 -7.73
N ILE A 17 -2.42 -11.68 -6.86
CA ILE A 17 -3.65 -10.90 -7.13
C ILE A 17 -3.68 -9.54 -6.39
N GLN A 18 -2.84 -9.34 -5.39
CA GLN A 18 -3.09 -8.23 -4.45
C GLN A 18 -2.87 -6.82 -5.04
N CYS A 19 -2.20 -6.69 -6.19
CA CYS A 19 -2.00 -5.40 -6.90
C CYS A 19 -2.39 -5.50 -8.39
N GLU A 20 -3.65 -5.84 -8.68
CA GLU A 20 -4.13 -5.93 -10.07
C GLU A 20 -4.28 -4.54 -10.73
N VAL A 21 -4.77 -3.55 -9.97
CA VAL A 21 -4.93 -2.17 -10.43
C VAL A 21 -3.98 -1.24 -9.66
N PRO A 22 -2.96 -0.66 -10.31
CA PRO A 22 -2.01 0.26 -9.67
C PRO A 22 -2.71 1.47 -9.05
N SER A 23 -2.36 1.80 -7.81
CA SER A 23 -2.74 3.06 -7.18
C SER A 23 -1.70 4.14 -7.44
N PHE A 24 -0.43 3.74 -7.47
CA PHE A 24 0.69 4.65 -7.67
C PHE A 24 1.20 4.58 -9.11
N LYS A 25 1.41 5.75 -9.72
CA LYS A 25 1.82 5.93 -11.12
C LYS A 25 2.98 6.91 -11.16
N ASN A 26 4.19 6.43 -10.87
CA ASN A 26 5.41 7.22 -10.69
C ASN A 26 5.27 8.27 -9.58
N ASN A 27 4.61 7.91 -8.49
CA ASN A 27 4.51 8.78 -7.31
C ASN A 27 5.76 8.64 -6.45
N ILE A 28 6.14 9.73 -5.80
CA ILE A 28 7.25 9.74 -4.85
C ILE A 28 6.69 9.47 -3.45
N ILE A 29 7.31 8.52 -2.75
CA ILE A 29 7.02 8.20 -1.36
C ILE A 29 8.28 8.25 -0.51
N VAL A 30 8.14 8.51 0.78
CA VAL A 30 9.20 8.43 1.78
C VAL A 30 8.80 7.35 2.79
N ALA A 31 9.60 6.30 2.88
CA ALA A 31 9.46 5.27 3.90
C ALA A 31 10.47 5.52 5.02
N ASN A 32 10.05 5.40 6.27
CA ASN A 32 10.91 5.52 7.45
C ASN A 32 11.71 6.84 7.57
N GLY A 33 11.29 7.90 6.86
CA GLY A 33 12.05 9.15 6.78
C GLY A 33 13.35 9.05 5.97
N ASP A 34 13.51 7.99 5.18
CA ASP A 34 14.67 7.77 4.30
C ASP A 34 14.55 8.58 2.99
N THR A 35 15.47 8.35 2.05
CA THR A 35 15.48 8.98 0.74
C THR A 35 14.17 8.73 -0.03
N PRO A 36 13.59 9.77 -0.66
CA PRO A 36 12.39 9.63 -1.45
C PRO A 36 12.59 8.62 -2.59
N THR A 37 11.61 7.73 -2.76
CA THR A 37 11.63 6.68 -3.78
C THR A 37 10.43 6.82 -4.70
N THR A 38 10.65 6.68 -6.01
CA THR A 38 9.56 6.65 -6.99
C THR A 38 8.99 5.24 -7.07
N ILE A 39 7.67 5.12 -6.95
CA ILE A 39 6.95 3.86 -7.04
C ILE A 39 5.90 3.87 -8.14
N SER A 40 5.69 2.71 -8.74
CA SER A 40 4.57 2.40 -9.63
C SER A 40 3.98 1.06 -9.21
N GLY A 41 2.65 0.94 -9.20
CA GLY A 41 1.95 -0.25 -8.69
C GLY A 41 1.34 -0.02 -7.31
N CYS A 42 1.70 -0.86 -6.35
CA CYS A 42 1.23 -0.85 -4.97
C CYS A 42 2.39 -0.95 -3.98
N ILE A 43 2.15 -0.57 -2.73
CA ILE A 43 3.13 -0.53 -1.66
C ILE A 43 3.09 -1.84 -0.87
N SER A 44 4.23 -2.50 -0.75
CA SER A 44 4.48 -3.64 0.13
C SER A 44 5.94 -3.58 0.61
N PRO A 45 6.31 -4.32 1.67
CA PRO A 45 7.71 -4.45 2.09
C PRO A 45 8.68 -4.76 0.94
N ASP A 46 8.25 -5.63 0.01
CA ASP A 46 9.05 -6.04 -1.13
C ASP A 46 9.19 -4.92 -2.18
N THR A 47 8.14 -4.12 -2.41
CA THR A 47 8.19 -3.05 -3.43
C THR A 47 8.97 -1.83 -2.97
N ILE A 48 9.06 -1.59 -1.66
CA ILE A 48 9.82 -0.47 -1.10
C ILE A 48 11.17 -0.86 -0.48
N GLY A 49 11.48 -2.17 -0.37
CA GLY A 49 12.78 -2.67 0.07
C GLY A 49 13.04 -2.58 1.58
N PHE A 50 12.00 -2.52 2.41
CA PHE A 50 12.12 -2.42 3.87
C PHE A 50 11.51 -3.63 4.57
N THR A 51 12.29 -4.28 5.44
CA THR A 51 11.79 -5.40 6.27
C THR A 51 10.96 -4.92 7.47
N SER A 52 11.18 -3.69 7.92
CA SER A 52 10.41 -3.05 8.99
C SER A 52 10.09 -1.61 8.60
N ILE A 53 8.81 -1.30 8.57
CA ILE A 53 8.29 0.03 8.22
C ILE A 53 7.63 0.61 9.46
N PHE A 54 7.93 1.87 9.79
CA PHE A 54 7.24 2.60 10.86
C PHE A 54 6.47 3.81 10.34
N ARG A 55 6.80 4.32 9.14
CA ARG A 55 6.06 5.41 8.49
C ARG A 55 6.17 5.29 6.98
N ILE A 56 5.08 5.60 6.29
CA ILE A 56 5.03 5.84 4.84
C ILE A 56 4.40 7.21 4.65
N SER A 57 5.04 8.10 3.89
CA SER A 57 4.42 9.35 3.47
C SER A 57 4.49 9.56 1.97
N ALA A 58 3.41 10.12 1.40
CA ALA A 58 3.39 10.72 0.09
C ALA A 58 2.82 12.13 0.24
N GLU A 59 3.57 13.12 -0.23
CA GLU A 59 3.22 14.54 -0.08
C GLU A 59 3.20 15.20 -1.45
N ASN A 60 2.15 15.98 -1.72
CA ASN A 60 2.01 16.75 -2.98
C ASN A 60 2.12 15.87 -4.24
N GLN A 61 1.50 14.69 -4.22
CA GLN A 61 1.51 13.73 -5.32
C GLN A 61 0.11 13.61 -5.94
N ALA A 62 -0.01 13.24 -7.21
CA ALA A 62 -1.32 12.92 -7.79
C ALA A 62 -1.64 11.42 -7.57
N ILE A 63 -2.40 11.12 -6.50
CA ILE A 63 -2.86 9.77 -6.14
C ILE A 63 -4.39 9.82 -6.00
N GLN A 64 -5.10 9.82 -7.13
CA GLN A 64 -6.56 9.98 -7.14
C GLN A 64 -7.31 8.79 -6.54
N ASP A 65 -6.82 7.58 -6.80
CA ASP A 65 -7.48 6.32 -6.52
C ASP A 65 -6.60 5.42 -5.64
N LEU A 66 -7.08 5.07 -4.45
CA LEU A 66 -6.53 3.96 -3.69
C LEU A 66 -7.30 2.68 -4.05
N ASN A 67 -6.69 1.85 -4.90
CA ASN A 67 -7.24 0.58 -5.36
C ASN A 67 -7.01 -0.54 -4.36
N HIS A 68 -7.68 -1.67 -4.54
CA HIS A 68 -7.49 -2.85 -3.69
C HIS A 68 -6.00 -3.22 -3.58
N GLY A 69 -5.53 -3.39 -2.34
CA GLY A 69 -4.12 -3.66 -2.02
C GLY A 69 -3.15 -2.51 -2.31
N ALA A 70 -3.62 -1.26 -2.42
CA ALA A 70 -2.77 -0.07 -2.55
C ALA A 70 -1.61 -0.09 -1.55
N VAL A 71 -1.88 -0.40 -0.29
CA VAL A 71 -0.86 -0.65 0.73
C VAL A 71 -1.14 -2.00 1.38
N GLN A 72 -0.12 -2.87 1.42
CA GLN A 72 -0.34 -4.26 1.79
C GLN A 72 0.82 -4.98 2.48
N GLY A 73 0.49 -5.97 3.31
CA GLY A 73 1.44 -6.96 3.84
C GLY A 73 2.42 -6.43 4.88
N ILE A 74 2.19 -5.24 5.43
CA ILE A 74 3.07 -4.63 6.43
C ILE A 74 2.67 -5.14 7.83
N SER A 75 3.55 -5.95 8.41
CA SER A 75 3.34 -6.58 9.72
C SER A 75 3.95 -5.80 10.89
N SER A 76 4.83 -4.82 10.63
CA SER A 76 5.39 -3.93 11.64
C SER A 76 4.38 -2.86 12.05
N LYS A 77 4.55 -2.30 13.26
CA LYS A 77 3.73 -1.19 13.73
C LYS A 77 4.08 0.09 12.96
N PHE A 78 3.11 0.71 12.28
CA PHE A 78 3.39 1.82 11.38
C PHE A 78 2.21 2.77 11.15
N GLU A 79 2.50 3.86 10.45
CA GLU A 79 1.56 4.92 10.09
C GLU A 79 1.67 5.26 8.59
N ILE A 80 0.57 5.75 8.01
CA ILE A 80 0.52 6.20 6.62
C ILE A 80 0.09 7.67 6.58
N ASP A 81 0.76 8.46 5.77
CA ASP A 81 0.45 9.87 5.55
C ASP A 81 0.30 10.17 4.06
N PHE A 82 -0.93 10.43 3.63
CA PHE A 82 -1.25 10.89 2.28
C PHE A 82 -1.68 12.36 2.39
N HIS A 83 -0.71 13.27 2.40
CA HIS A 83 -0.95 14.70 2.56
C HIS A 83 -0.96 15.41 1.21
N ASN A 84 -2.04 16.13 0.92
CA ASN A 84 -2.22 16.84 -0.34
C ASN A 84 -1.97 15.94 -1.56
N THR A 85 -2.66 14.79 -1.61
CA THR A 85 -2.45 13.78 -2.65
C THR A 85 -3.58 13.66 -3.68
N SER A 86 -4.59 14.54 -3.60
CA SER A 86 -5.80 14.50 -4.46
C SER A 86 -6.58 13.17 -4.39
N VAL A 87 -6.46 12.40 -3.30
CA VAL A 87 -7.22 11.15 -3.13
C VAL A 87 -8.71 11.47 -3.11
N GLU A 88 -9.44 10.81 -3.99
CA GLU A 88 -10.87 10.97 -4.19
C GLU A 88 -11.61 9.70 -3.76
N ILE A 89 -11.07 8.53 -4.14
CA ILE A 89 -11.73 7.23 -3.93
C ILE A 89 -10.80 6.29 -3.16
N ILE A 90 -11.32 5.72 -2.07
CA ILE A 90 -10.70 4.60 -1.35
C ILE A 90 -11.55 3.36 -1.58
N ARG A 91 -11.06 2.42 -2.39
CA ARG A 91 -11.78 1.18 -2.70
C ARG A 91 -11.69 0.18 -1.54
N GLU A 92 -12.66 -0.72 -1.49
CA GLU A 92 -12.65 -1.84 -0.55
C GLU A 92 -11.33 -2.62 -0.66
N GLY A 93 -10.73 -2.91 0.50
CA GLY A 93 -9.46 -3.63 0.56
C GLY A 93 -8.24 -2.82 0.13
N ALA A 94 -8.32 -1.49 -0.03
CA ALA A 94 -7.14 -0.66 -0.34
C ALA A 94 -5.99 -0.79 0.68
N PHE A 95 -6.34 -1.10 1.92
CA PHE A 95 -5.43 -1.34 3.04
C PHE A 95 -5.54 -2.82 3.44
N LEU A 96 -4.67 -3.66 2.87
CA LEU A 96 -4.79 -5.13 2.92
C LEU A 96 -3.73 -5.76 3.84
N ASP A 97 -4.15 -6.64 4.75
CA ASP A 97 -3.22 -7.39 5.63
C ASP A 97 -2.24 -6.47 6.39
N LEU A 98 -2.78 -5.44 7.06
CA LEU A 98 -2.02 -4.45 7.85
C LEU A 98 -2.32 -4.57 9.35
N PRO A 99 -2.01 -5.71 10.02
CA PRO A 99 -2.50 -6.03 11.37
C PRO A 99 -1.98 -5.12 12.49
N GLN A 100 -0.99 -4.26 12.22
CA GLN A 100 -0.37 -3.35 13.19
C GLN A 100 -0.42 -1.88 12.73
N LEU A 101 -1.27 -1.54 11.75
CA LEU A 101 -1.50 -0.17 11.32
C LEU A 101 -2.12 0.65 12.46
N ILE A 102 -1.48 1.77 12.81
CA ILE A 102 -1.94 2.65 13.90
C ILE A 102 -2.92 3.70 13.38
N ARG A 103 -2.56 4.38 12.29
CA ARG A 103 -3.25 5.59 11.80
C ARG A 103 -2.94 5.83 10.32
N ILE A 104 -3.92 6.39 9.61
CA ILE A 104 -3.79 6.91 8.24
C ILE A 104 -4.23 8.37 8.24
N TYR A 105 -3.44 9.25 7.62
CA TYR A 105 -3.78 10.66 7.39
C TYR A 105 -4.15 10.86 5.93
N PHE A 106 -5.23 11.63 5.72
CA PHE A 106 -5.71 12.07 4.42
C PHE A 106 -5.89 13.60 4.37
N MET A 107 -5.05 14.32 5.09
CA MET A 107 -5.14 15.79 5.16
C MET A 107 -5.02 16.40 3.76
N GLU A 108 -5.84 17.40 3.45
CA GLU A 108 -5.84 18.10 2.15
C GLU A 108 -6.07 17.18 0.94
N ASN A 109 -6.96 16.19 1.06
CA ASN A 109 -7.43 15.41 -0.09
C ASN A 109 -8.86 15.79 -0.49
N GLU A 110 -9.34 15.18 -1.57
CA GLU A 110 -10.63 15.45 -2.21
C GLU A 110 -11.67 14.36 -1.86
N LEU A 111 -11.52 13.74 -0.68
CA LEU A 111 -12.41 12.67 -0.22
C LEU A 111 -13.84 13.19 -0.08
N PHE A 112 -14.77 12.59 -0.82
CA PHE A 112 -16.21 12.74 -0.59
C PHE A 112 -16.79 11.46 0.00
N TRP A 113 -17.78 11.60 0.87
CA TRP A 113 -18.50 10.49 1.52
C TRP A 113 -19.89 10.25 0.95
#